data_AF-A0A5P9JST1-F1
#
_entry.id   AF-A0A5P9JST1-F1
#
_cell.length_a   1.000
_cell.length_b   1.000
_cell.length_c   1.000
_cell.angle_alpha   90.00
_cell.angle_beta   90.00
_cell.angle_gamma   90.00
#
_symmetry.space_group_name_H-M   'P 1'
#
loop_
_entity.id
_entity.type
_entity.pdbx_description
1 polymer ?
#
loop_
_entity_poly.entity_id
_entity_poly.type
_entity_poly.pdbx_seq_one_letter_code
_entity_poly.pdbx_strand_id
1 'polypeptide(L)'
;MIDYRRGERYEPDFVVETTTEKLICEIKARNELDDPTVQAKAKAARTWVSYANEHARSNGGKPWRYVLIPGDAVTESASLTGLVSKYELQEIKGLAVAA
;
A
#
# COMPACT_ATOMS: atom_id res chain seq x y z
N MET A 1 -4.32 4.13 -14.34
CA MET A 1 -4.70 2.79 -13.86
C MET A 1 -3.41 2.09 -13.44
N ILE A 2 -3.40 1.31 -12.37
CA ILE A 2 -2.20 0.64 -11.84
C ILE A 2 -2.24 -0.81 -12.32
N ASP A 3 -1.20 -1.26 -13.03
CA ASP A 3 -1.04 -2.65 -13.45
C ASP A 3 0.08 -3.30 -12.63
N TYR A 4 -0.13 -4.51 -12.09
CA TYR A 4 0.90 -5.23 -11.34
C TYR A 4 1.60 -6.32 -12.18
N ARG A 5 0.95 -6.75 -13.27
CA ARG A 5 1.49 -7.57 -14.35
C ARG A 5 0.86 -7.11 -15.66
N ARG A 6 1.45 -7.46 -16.81
CA ARG A 6 0.96 -7.02 -18.14
C ARG A 6 -0.51 -7.42 -18.33
N GLY A 7 -1.40 -6.44 -18.37
CA GLY A 7 -2.84 -6.64 -18.55
C GLY A 7 -3.60 -7.02 -17.27
N GLU A 8 -2.91 -7.19 -16.14
CA GLU A 8 -3.52 -7.50 -14.84
C GLU A 8 -3.57 -6.24 -13.96
N ARG A 9 -4.79 -5.80 -13.71
CA ARG A 9 -5.08 -4.56 -12.97
C ARG A 9 -4.95 -4.78 -11.47
N TYR A 10 -4.33 -3.83 -10.80
CA TYR A 10 -4.35 -3.76 -9.34
C TYR A 10 -5.63 -3.06 -8.86
N GLU A 11 -6.36 -3.74 -7.98
CA GLU A 11 -7.51 -3.21 -7.26
C GLU A 11 -7.27 -3.42 -5.77
N PRO A 12 -7.34 -2.37 -4.94
CA PRO A 12 -7.07 -2.48 -3.52
C PRO A 12 -8.25 -3.11 -2.76
N ASP A 13 -7.97 -3.87 -1.70
CA ASP A 13 -9.03 -4.37 -0.79
C ASP A 13 -9.76 -3.20 -0.12
N PHE A 14 -9.02 -2.26 0.47
CA PHE A 14 -9.57 -1.06 1.12
C PHE A 14 -8.75 0.19 0.84
N VAL A 15 -9.46 1.32 0.72
CA VAL A 15 -8.88 2.67 0.81
C VAL A 15 -9.52 3.38 2.00
N VAL A 16 -8.69 3.89 2.90
CA VAL A 16 -9.13 4.58 4.11
C VAL A 16 -8.59 6.00 4.11
N GLU A 17 -9.45 6.99 4.32
CA GLU A 17 -9.03 8.36 4.58
C GLU A 17 -9.30 8.71 6.05
N THR A 18 -8.25 9.15 6.75
CA THR A 18 -8.34 9.66 8.11
C THR A 18 -8.25 11.19 8.10
N THR A 19 -8.24 11.82 9.28
CA THR A 19 -7.99 13.26 9.40
C THR A 19 -6.60 13.67 8.91
N THR A 20 -5.60 12.81 9.01
CA THR A 20 -4.18 13.15 8.75
C THR A 20 -3.60 12.49 7.50
N GLU A 21 -4.22 11.44 6.97
CA GLU A 21 -3.60 10.60 5.94
C GLU A 21 -4.61 9.83 5.09
N LYS A 22 -4.12 9.22 4.02
CA LYS A 22 -4.82 8.23 3.21
C LYS A 22 -4.03 6.93 3.19
N LEU A 23 -4.74 5.81 3.25
CA LEU A 23 -4.16 4.47 3.35
C LEU A 23 -4.72 3.59 2.25
N ILE A 24 -3.85 2.82 1.63
CA ILE A 24 -4.23 1.59 0.93
C ILE A 24 -3.94 0.43 1.90
N CYS A 25 -4.95 -0.35 2.23
CA CYS A 25 -4.83 -1.49 3.15
C CYS A 25 -5.19 -2.78 2.42
N GLU A 26 -4.29 -3.76 2.50
CA GLU A 26 -4.48 -5.12 1.98
C GLU A 26 -4.46 -6.10 3.15
N ILE A 27 -5.35 -7.09 3.12
CA ILE A 27 -5.34 -8.19 4.08
C ILE A 27 -5.09 -9.49 3.33
N LYS A 28 -4.13 -10.29 3.78
CA LYS A 28 -3.79 -11.59 3.19
C LYS A 28 -3.50 -12.63 4.26
N ALA A 29 -3.72 -13.91 3.97
CA ALA A 29 -3.37 -14.96 4.92
C ALA A 29 -1.85 -14.94 5.17
N ARG A 30 -1.41 -15.31 6.38
CA ARG A 30 0.01 -15.19 6.76
C ARG A 30 0.94 -15.96 5.83
N ASN A 31 0.51 -17.13 5.37
CA ASN A 31 1.24 -17.97 4.44
C ASN A 31 1.26 -17.43 2.99
N GLU A 32 0.45 -16.42 2.66
CA GLU A 32 0.40 -15.78 1.34
C GLU A 32 1.23 -14.50 1.27
N LEU A 33 1.77 -14.02 2.39
CA LEU A 33 2.50 -12.74 2.40
C LEU A 33 3.70 -12.78 1.47
N ASP A 34 4.38 -13.92 1.34
CA ASP A 34 5.52 -14.11 0.43
C ASP A 34 5.10 -14.62 -0.96
N ASP A 35 3.80 -14.74 -1.24
CA ASP A 35 3.32 -15.17 -2.56
C ASP A 35 3.77 -14.16 -3.63
N PRO A 36 4.34 -14.63 -4.77
CA PRO A 36 4.86 -13.74 -5.81
C PRO A 36 3.83 -12.78 -6.41
N THR A 37 2.55 -13.15 -6.41
CA THR A 37 1.46 -12.31 -6.90
C THR A 37 1.08 -11.25 -5.86
N VAL A 38 1.01 -11.62 -4.57
CA VAL A 38 0.83 -10.66 -3.48
C VAL A 38 1.96 -9.63 -3.46
N GLN A 39 3.21 -10.07 -3.60
CA GLN A 39 4.38 -9.18 -3.67
C GLN A 39 4.38 -8.28 -4.91
N ALA A 40 3.95 -8.80 -6.07
CA ALA A 40 3.82 -7.99 -7.28
C ALA A 40 2.77 -6.87 -7.11
N LYS A 41 1.61 -7.18 -6.53
CA LYS A 41 0.57 -6.20 -6.20
C LYS A 41 1.08 -5.16 -5.19
N ALA A 42 1.73 -5.61 -4.12
CA ALA A 42 2.33 -4.72 -3.12
C ALA A 42 3.36 -3.76 -3.75
N LYS A 43 4.21 -4.25 -4.66
CA LYS A 43 5.15 -3.41 -5.40
C LYS A 43 4.44 -2.37 -6.27
N ALA A 44 3.37 -2.74 -6.96
CA ALA A 44 2.59 -1.83 -7.78
C ALA A 44 1.92 -0.74 -6.93
N ALA A 45 1.31 -1.11 -5.82
CA ALA A 45 0.69 -0.19 -4.86
C ALA A 45 1.71 0.79 -4.27
N ARG A 46 2.87 0.30 -3.80
CA ARG A 46 3.94 1.12 -3.22
C ARG A 46 4.58 2.08 -4.22
N THR A 47 4.67 1.68 -5.50
CA THR A 47 5.10 2.57 -6.58
C THR A 47 4.07 3.68 -6.79
N TRP A 48 2.79 3.33 -6.82
CA TRP A 48 1.73 4.31 -6.97
C TRP A 48 1.69 5.30 -5.80
N VAL A 49 1.89 4.84 -4.56
CA VAL A 49 1.97 5.71 -3.37
C VAL A 49 3.06 6.77 -3.54
N SER A 50 4.22 6.44 -4.14
CA SER A 50 5.27 7.43 -4.44
C SER A 50 4.75 8.55 -5.35
N TYR A 51 4.09 8.22 -6.45
CA TYR A 51 3.50 9.22 -7.36
C TYR A 51 2.38 10.01 -6.70
N ALA A 52 1.53 9.35 -5.90
CA ALA A 52 0.46 10.00 -5.16
C ALA A 52 1.01 11.00 -4.15
N ASN A 53 2.14 10.68 -3.50
CA ASN A 53 2.82 11.56 -2.55
C ASN A 53 3.60 12.70 -3.22
N GLU A 54 4.15 12.50 -4.41
CA GLU A 54 4.68 13.60 -5.24
C GLU A 54 3.59 14.63 -5.57
N HIS A 55 2.42 14.14 -6.00
CA HIS A 55 1.28 15.00 -6.25
C HIS A 55 0.75 15.67 -4.97
N ALA A 56 0.58 14.90 -3.87
CA ALA A 56 0.07 15.43 -2.61
C ALA A 56 0.96 16.54 -2.05
N ARG A 57 2.29 16.36 -2.04
CA ARG A 57 3.24 17.40 -1.60
C ARG A 57 3.13 18.69 -2.41
N SER A 58 2.89 18.58 -3.72
CA SER A 58 2.79 19.74 -4.61
C SER A 58 1.48 20.49 -4.46
N ASN A 59 0.45 19.85 -3.88
CA ASN A 59 -0.92 20.38 -3.81
C ASN A 59 -1.46 20.50 -2.37
N GLY A 60 -0.61 20.35 -1.35
CA GLY A 60 -1.02 20.38 0.07
C GLY A 60 -1.96 19.22 0.46
N GLY A 61 -1.93 18.11 -0.28
CA GLY A 61 -2.73 16.92 0.00
C GLY A 61 -2.19 16.12 1.18
N LYS A 62 -3.05 15.28 1.75
CA LYS A 62 -2.67 14.31 2.80
C LYS A 62 -1.67 13.28 2.24
N PRO A 63 -0.69 12.83 3.04
CA PRO A 63 0.20 11.75 2.66
C PRO A 63 -0.58 10.45 2.46
N TRP A 64 -0.09 9.64 1.52
CA TRP A 64 -0.51 8.28 1.26
C TRP A 64 0.45 7.29 1.89
N ARG A 65 -0.07 6.20 2.45
CA ARG A 65 0.72 5.03 2.88
C ARG A 65 0.08 3.74 2.39
N TYR A 66 0.90 2.69 2.32
CA TYR A 66 0.47 1.34 1.96
C TYR A 66 0.75 0.37 3.11
N VAL A 67 -0.22 -0.48 3.43
CA VAL A 67 -0.15 -1.42 4.56
C VAL A 67 -0.57 -2.80 4.09
N LEU A 68 0.29 -3.80 4.28
CA LEU A 68 0.03 -5.20 3.96
C LEU A 68 -0.11 -6.01 5.26
N ILE A 69 -1.35 -6.28 5.65
CA ILE A 69 -1.71 -6.78 6.97
C ILE A 69 -1.87 -8.31 6.92
N PRO A 70 -1.14 -9.07 7.76
CA PRO A 70 -1.44 -10.48 7.97
C PRO A 70 -2.85 -10.64 8.56
N GLY A 71 -3.68 -11.51 7.99
CA GLY A 71 -5.08 -11.68 8.41
C GLY A 71 -5.24 -12.05 9.88
N ASP A 72 -4.27 -12.79 10.45
CA ASP A 72 -4.25 -13.17 11.86
C ASP A 72 -3.82 -12.03 12.81
N ALA A 73 -3.36 -10.89 12.28
CA ALA A 73 -3.10 -9.69 13.07
C ALA A 73 -4.35 -8.84 13.30
N VAL A 74 -5.43 -9.09 12.55
CA VAL A 74 -6.72 -8.41 12.68
C VAL A 74 -7.53 -9.06 13.81
N THR A 75 -7.19 -8.70 15.04
CA THR A 75 -7.90 -9.14 16.25
C THR A 75 -8.94 -8.09 16.69
N GLU A 76 -9.86 -8.48 17.57
CA GLU A 76 -10.86 -7.54 18.14
C GLU A 76 -10.22 -6.33 18.84
N SER A 77 -9.02 -6.52 19.40
CA SER A 77 -8.27 -5.47 20.10
C SER A 77 -7.37 -4.62 19.19
N ALA A 78 -7.27 -4.96 17.90
CA ALA A 78 -6.39 -4.27 16.97
C ALA A 78 -6.92 -2.87 16.65
N SER A 79 -6.03 -1.87 16.67
CA SER A 79 -6.32 -0.53 16.18
C SER A 79 -5.68 -0.31 14.82
N LEU A 80 -6.29 0.53 13.97
CA LEU A 80 -5.73 0.89 12.66
C LEU A 80 -4.30 1.46 12.81
N THR A 81 -4.10 2.38 13.76
CA THR A 81 -2.76 2.93 14.05
C THR A 81 -1.75 1.85 14.42
N GLY A 82 -2.14 0.87 15.24
CA GLY A 82 -1.27 -0.24 15.64
C GLY A 82 -0.93 -1.17 14.47
N LEU A 83 -1.89 -1.44 13.58
CA LEU A 83 -1.68 -2.22 12.36
C LEU A 83 -0.74 -1.50 11.39
N VAL A 84 -0.99 -0.22 11.13
CA VAL A 84 -0.15 0.59 10.23
C VAL A 84 1.28 0.66 10.78
N SER A 85 1.46 0.91 12.08
CA SER A 85 2.79 0.98 12.69
C SER A 85 3.59 -0.32 12.56
N LYS A 86 2.94 -1.48 12.45
CA LYS A 86 3.60 -2.79 12.36
C LYS A 86 3.81 -3.26 10.92
N TYR A 87 2.90 -2.90 10.02
CA TYR A 87 2.76 -3.54 8.71
C TYR A 87 2.80 -2.57 7.52
N GLU A 88 3.12 -1.30 7.77
CA GLU A 88 3.41 -0.35 6.70
C GLU A 88 4.63 -0.81 5.88
N LEU A 89 4.46 -0.84 4.55
CA LEU A 89 5.59 -1.00 3.63
C LEU A 89 5.85 0.34 2.95
N GLN A 90 7.09 0.81 3.07
CA GLN A 90 7.51 2.11 2.57
C GLN A 90 7.28 2.24 1.07
N GLU A 91 6.86 3.42 0.60
CA GLU A 91 6.76 3.69 -0.83
C GLU A 91 8.08 3.40 -1.58
N ILE A 92 7.99 3.06 -2.86
CA ILE A 92 9.17 2.84 -3.70
C ILE A 92 9.46 4.14 -4.43
N LYS A 93 10.39 4.94 -3.89
CA LYS A 93 10.89 6.15 -4.55
C LYS A 93 11.86 5.76 -5.66
N GLY A 94 11.54 6.13 -6.90
CA GLY A 94 12.42 6.05 -8.07
C GLY A 94 13.08 4.69 -8.30
N LEU A 95 12.61 3.95 -9.32
CA LEU A 95 13.62 3.41 -10.22
C LEU A 95 14.16 4.67 -10.94
N ALA A 96 15.46 4.95 -10.86
CA ALA A 96 16.07 5.75 -11.90
C ALA A 96 15.60 5.12 -13.22
N VAL A 97 14.78 5.84 -13.98
CA VAL A 97 14.39 5.41 -15.32
C VAL A 97 15.71 5.43 -16.09
N ALA A 98 16.33 4.27 -16.23
CA ALA A 98 17.38 4.10 -17.20
C ALA A 98 16.77 4.52 -18.55
N ALA A 99 17.43 5.51 -19.15
CA ALA A 99 17.09 6.09 -20.45
C ALA A 99 16.98 5.02 -21.55
#